data_AF-A0A820GGU6-F1
#
_entry.id   AF-A0A820GGU6-F1
#
_cell.length_a   1.000
_cell.length_b   1.000
_cell.length_c   1.000
_cell.angle_alpha   90.00
_cell.angle_beta   90.00
_cell.angle_gamma   90.00
#
_symmetry.space_group_name_H-M   'P 1'
#
loop_
_entity.id
_entity.type
_entity.pdbx_description
1 polymer ?
#
loop_
_entity_poly.entity_id
_entity_poly.type
_entity_poly.pdbx_seq_one_letter_code
_entity_poly.pdbx_strand_id
1 'polypeptide(L)'
;GQRSPPNAIWPHPQQISVSPDLLYVRPHDIMIYSNIITCDIIAKAIERYEPIFFPPALTMHEPPTTAENILQSLTLNIHDGNQCEQYIQQTSNETYTLTIFREMAIVEASSVWGLLRGLETFSQLIYIDEQNYVVINSSVNIIDSPRFNHRGIMLDTARHFLPVPIIKKNLDIMSYNKLNVFHWHLVDDQSFPFESTSFPELSRKGAFSPDHVYTPADVADVIEHARLRGIRVIPE
;
A
#
# COMPACT_ATOMS: atom_id res chain seq x y z
N GLY A 1 10.00 -4.25 12.59
CA GLY A 1 11.25 -3.55 12.21
C GLY A 1 11.31 -2.24 12.95
N GLN A 2 12.50 -1.66 13.13
CA GLN A 2 12.61 -0.27 13.57
C GLN A 2 12.02 0.64 12.47
N ARG A 3 11.40 1.76 12.84
CA ARG A 3 10.86 2.71 11.85
C ARG A 3 11.99 3.31 11.02
N SER A 4 11.63 3.73 9.80
CA SER A 4 12.51 4.51 8.95
C SER A 4 13.03 5.73 9.71
N PRO A 5 14.35 6.01 9.66
CA PRO A 5 14.88 7.24 10.20
C PRO A 5 14.30 8.45 9.46
N PRO A 6 14.42 9.67 10.01
CA PRO A 6 13.96 10.89 9.33
C PRO A 6 14.43 10.91 7.87
N ASN A 7 13.54 11.26 6.95
CA ASN A 7 13.80 11.36 5.50
C ASN A 7 14.16 10.03 4.79
N ALA A 8 13.97 8.86 5.39
CA ALA A 8 14.24 7.57 4.73
C ALA A 8 13.03 7.04 3.93
N ILE A 9 12.58 7.83 2.95
CA ILE A 9 11.51 7.47 2.04
C ILE A 9 12.03 6.49 0.99
N TRP A 10 11.32 5.39 0.78
CA TRP A 10 11.63 4.38 -0.23
C TRP A 10 10.37 3.88 -0.97
N PRO A 11 10.37 3.83 -2.32
CA PRO A 11 11.35 4.44 -3.22
C PRO A 11 11.43 5.96 -3.05
N HIS A 12 12.60 6.54 -3.33
CA HIS A 12 12.77 7.99 -3.25
C HIS A 12 11.89 8.70 -4.30
N PRO A 13 11.09 9.73 -3.91
CA PRO A 13 10.22 10.44 -4.84
C PRO A 13 10.99 11.17 -5.96
N GLN A 14 10.33 11.46 -7.08
CA GLN A 14 10.91 12.27 -8.16
C GLN A 14 11.33 13.67 -7.69
N GLN A 15 10.47 14.32 -6.89
CA GLN A 15 10.74 15.62 -6.29
C GLN A 15 10.29 15.63 -4.83
N ILE A 16 11.14 16.17 -3.96
CA ILE A 16 10.87 16.31 -2.53
C ILE A 16 11.49 17.60 -2.01
N SER A 17 10.74 18.33 -1.20
CA SER A 17 11.19 19.49 -0.44
C SER A 17 10.64 19.39 0.97
N VAL A 18 11.51 19.45 1.97
CA VAL A 18 11.18 19.21 3.38
C VAL A 18 11.85 20.28 4.24
N SER A 19 11.08 20.89 5.16
CA SER A 19 11.63 21.77 6.20
C SER A 19 12.09 20.97 7.43
N PRO A 20 13.02 21.49 8.23
CA PRO A 20 13.46 20.82 9.46
C PRO A 20 12.43 20.88 10.59
N ASP A 21 11.48 21.81 10.53
CA ASP A 21 10.45 21.99 11.56
C ASP A 21 9.50 20.80 11.63
N LEU A 22 9.04 20.47 12.84
CA LEU A 22 8.25 19.27 13.11
C LEU A 22 6.86 19.60 13.64
N LEU A 23 5.91 18.72 13.32
CA LEU A 23 4.61 18.59 13.96
C LEU A 23 4.59 17.31 14.78
N TYR A 24 3.92 17.35 15.92
CA TYR A 24 3.52 16.16 16.64
C TYR A 24 2.32 15.51 15.96
N VAL A 25 2.23 14.18 16.05
CA VAL A 25 1.06 13.45 15.55
C VAL A 25 0.41 12.70 16.70
N ARG A 26 -0.89 12.96 16.92
CA ARG A 26 -1.70 12.25 17.92
C ARG A 26 -2.63 11.27 17.20
N PRO A 27 -2.45 9.95 17.39
CA PRO A 27 -3.24 8.93 16.68
C PRO A 27 -4.76 9.13 16.77
N HIS A 28 -5.26 9.55 17.93
CA HIS A 28 -6.70 9.66 18.20
C HIS A 28 -7.31 10.99 17.72
N ASP A 29 -6.50 11.98 17.36
CA ASP A 29 -6.96 13.34 17.03
C ASP A 29 -6.87 13.66 15.53
N ILE A 30 -6.12 12.86 14.77
CA ILE A 30 -5.99 13.07 13.32
C ILE A 30 -7.25 12.66 12.58
N MET A 31 -7.83 13.60 11.84
CA MET A 31 -9.01 13.34 11.03
C MET A 31 -8.61 12.97 9.60
N ILE A 32 -9.05 11.80 9.13
CA ILE A 32 -8.78 11.34 7.76
C ILE A 32 -10.03 11.56 6.91
N TYR A 33 -9.89 12.40 5.88
CA TYR A 33 -10.97 12.75 4.95
C TYR A 33 -10.65 12.26 3.54
N SER A 34 -11.69 11.91 2.78
CA SER A 34 -11.58 11.71 1.35
C SER A 34 -12.77 12.34 0.63
N ASN A 35 -12.51 12.98 -0.52
CA ASN A 35 -13.58 13.49 -1.38
C ASN A 35 -14.30 12.39 -2.19
N ILE A 36 -13.88 11.13 -2.05
CA ILE A 36 -14.40 10.00 -2.81
C ILE A 36 -15.48 9.29 -1.99
N ILE A 37 -16.74 9.44 -2.38
CA ILE A 37 -17.90 9.02 -1.58
C ILE A 37 -18.06 7.49 -1.51
N THR A 38 -17.77 6.78 -2.60
CA THR A 38 -17.92 5.32 -2.69
C THR A 38 -16.67 4.68 -3.31
N CYS A 39 -15.64 4.48 -2.48
CA CYS A 39 -14.42 3.79 -2.92
C CYS A 39 -13.93 2.82 -1.86
N ASP A 40 -14.16 1.54 -2.13
CA ASP A 40 -13.71 0.43 -1.29
C ASP A 40 -12.18 0.36 -1.19
N ILE A 41 -11.46 0.63 -2.28
CA ILE A 41 -9.99 0.67 -2.30
C ILE A 41 -9.47 1.67 -1.27
N ILE A 42 -10.00 2.89 -1.24
CA ILE A 42 -9.55 3.94 -0.33
C ILE A 42 -10.01 3.67 1.10
N ALA A 43 -11.27 3.25 1.29
CA ALA A 43 -11.76 2.86 2.61
C ALA A 43 -10.88 1.76 3.24
N LYS A 44 -10.56 0.71 2.48
CA LYS A 44 -9.68 -0.39 2.90
C LYS A 44 -8.22 0.03 3.03
N ALA A 45 -7.78 1.04 2.28
CA ALA A 45 -6.45 1.62 2.45
C ALA A 45 -6.33 2.38 3.76
N ILE A 46 -7.31 3.22 4.11
CA ILE A 46 -7.34 3.95 5.37
C ILE A 46 -7.30 2.98 6.55
N GLU A 47 -8.19 1.98 6.57
CA GLU A 47 -8.24 0.92 7.60
C GLU A 47 -6.88 0.21 7.77
N ARG A 48 -6.18 -0.04 6.66
CA ARG A 48 -4.87 -0.71 6.66
C ARG A 48 -3.73 0.20 7.12
N TYR A 49 -3.75 1.46 6.71
CA TYR A 49 -2.66 2.39 6.99
C TYR A 49 -2.75 3.01 8.38
N GLU A 50 -3.94 3.13 8.97
CA GLU A 50 -4.11 3.66 10.32
C GLU A 50 -3.19 3.00 11.37
N PRO A 51 -3.11 1.66 11.49
CA PRO A 51 -2.14 1.01 12.40
C PRO A 51 -0.68 1.12 11.93
N ILE A 52 -0.42 1.41 10.64
CA ILE A 52 0.93 1.66 10.12
C ILE A 52 1.38 3.06 10.52
N PHE A 53 0.49 4.07 10.43
CA PHE A 53 0.72 5.42 10.89
C PHE A 53 0.96 5.47 12.40
N PHE A 54 0.20 4.66 13.15
CA PHE A 54 0.16 4.68 14.61
C PHE A 54 0.34 3.27 15.19
N PRO A 55 1.59 2.82 15.42
CA PRO A 55 1.82 1.51 15.99
C PRO A 55 1.37 1.51 17.47
N PRO A 56 1.00 0.35 18.03
CA PRO A 56 0.62 0.25 19.43
C PRO A 56 1.67 0.86 20.36
N ALA A 57 1.21 1.73 21.25
CA ALA A 57 1.95 2.69 22.07
C ALA A 57 2.94 2.14 23.12
N LEU A 58 3.47 0.93 22.96
CA LEU A 58 4.25 0.25 24.01
C LEU A 58 5.52 1.01 24.45
N THR A 59 5.97 2.04 23.70
CA THR A 59 7.17 2.82 24.02
C THR A 59 7.05 4.33 23.71
N MET A 60 5.86 4.86 23.47
CA MET A 60 5.68 6.20 22.88
C MET A 60 5.16 7.20 23.92
N HIS A 61 5.72 8.41 23.93
CA HIS A 61 5.22 9.49 24.78
C HIS A 61 4.06 10.22 24.12
N GLU A 62 3.03 10.56 24.89
CA GLU A 62 2.02 11.48 24.42
C GLU A 62 2.60 12.90 24.33
N PRO A 63 2.38 13.62 23.22
CA PRO A 63 2.80 15.00 23.10
C PRO A 63 2.23 15.85 24.25
N PRO A 64 2.94 16.92 24.69
CA PRO A 64 2.40 17.83 25.69
C PRO A 64 1.03 18.35 25.27
N THR A 65 0.07 18.43 26.21
CA THR A 65 -1.29 18.93 25.95
C THR A 65 -1.33 20.37 25.46
N THR A 66 -0.24 21.13 25.63
CA THR A 66 -0.06 22.51 25.18
C THR A 66 0.66 22.64 23.84
N ALA A 67 0.98 21.53 23.15
CA ALA A 67 1.63 21.59 21.86
C ALA A 67 0.67 22.21 20.82
N GLU A 68 1.09 23.32 20.20
CA GLU A 68 0.31 23.99 19.16
C GLU A 68 0.59 23.40 17.77
N ASN A 69 1.73 22.72 17.59
CA ASN A 69 2.16 22.16 16.31
C ASN A 69 1.71 20.71 16.16
N ILE A 70 0.41 20.47 15.99
CA ILE A 70 -0.16 19.11 15.91
C ILE A 70 -0.77 18.88 14.53
N LEU A 71 -0.42 17.78 13.88
CA LEU A 71 -1.07 17.41 12.62
C LEU A 71 -2.56 17.09 12.90
N GLN A 72 -3.46 17.89 12.34
CA GLN A 72 -4.91 17.80 12.55
C GLN A 72 -5.61 16.89 11.55
N SER A 73 -5.15 16.86 10.29
CA SER A 73 -5.87 16.13 9.25
C SER A 73 -4.98 15.56 8.15
N LEU A 74 -5.46 14.47 7.55
CA LEU A 74 -5.01 13.91 6.29
C LEU A 74 -6.19 13.92 5.31
N THR A 75 -6.04 14.61 4.19
CA THR A 75 -7.09 14.70 3.16
C THR A 75 -6.63 13.99 1.88
N LEU A 76 -7.48 13.12 1.35
CA LEU A 76 -7.24 12.37 0.11
C LEU A 76 -8.18 12.87 -1.01
N ASN A 77 -7.61 13.50 -2.03
CA ASN A 77 -8.37 14.15 -3.10
C ASN A 77 -8.08 13.54 -4.47
N ILE A 78 -9.11 13.18 -5.22
CA ILE A 78 -9.01 12.96 -6.67
C ILE A 78 -9.51 14.20 -7.42
N HIS A 79 -8.72 14.68 -8.39
CA HIS A 79 -9.05 15.86 -9.19
C HIS A 79 -10.15 15.60 -10.24
N ASP A 80 -10.08 14.46 -10.93
CA ASP A 80 -10.95 14.16 -12.07
C ASP A 80 -12.01 13.10 -11.69
N GLY A 81 -13.27 13.52 -11.60
CA GLY A 81 -14.43 12.65 -11.81
C GLY A 81 -14.90 11.74 -10.66
N ASN A 82 -14.32 11.78 -9.46
CA ASN A 82 -14.78 10.97 -8.30
C ASN A 82 -14.95 9.46 -8.57
N GLN A 83 -14.31 8.90 -9.61
CA GLN A 83 -14.48 7.49 -9.96
C GLN A 83 -13.41 6.66 -9.27
N CYS A 84 -13.84 5.79 -8.35
CA CYS A 84 -13.00 4.72 -7.83
C CYS A 84 -12.78 3.68 -8.95
N GLU A 85 -11.61 3.70 -9.58
CA GLU A 85 -11.28 2.74 -10.62
C GLU A 85 -11.27 1.31 -10.07
N GLN A 86 -11.75 0.34 -10.84
CA GLN A 86 -11.91 -1.03 -10.32
C GLN A 86 -10.60 -1.81 -10.30
N TYR A 87 -9.89 -1.87 -11.43
CA TYR A 87 -8.65 -2.63 -11.60
C TYR A 87 -7.56 -1.76 -12.22
N ILE A 88 -6.35 -1.88 -11.67
CA ILE A 88 -5.18 -1.19 -12.20
C ILE A 88 -4.81 -1.75 -13.58
N GLN A 89 -4.51 -0.87 -14.52
CA GLN A 89 -4.08 -1.17 -15.88
C GLN A 89 -2.62 -0.77 -16.07
N GLN A 90 -1.99 -1.24 -17.15
CA GLN A 90 -0.62 -0.83 -17.49
C GLN A 90 -0.48 0.68 -17.76
N THR A 91 -1.57 1.31 -18.20
CA THR A 91 -1.64 2.74 -18.49
C THR A 91 -2.27 3.55 -17.36
N SER A 92 -2.59 2.92 -16.23
CA SER A 92 -3.14 3.64 -15.07
C SER A 92 -2.17 4.71 -14.60
N ASN A 93 -2.71 5.89 -14.31
CA ASN A 93 -1.92 6.97 -13.74
C ASN A 93 -1.62 6.62 -12.27
N GLU A 94 -0.35 6.69 -11.85
CA GLU A 94 0.07 6.48 -10.45
C GLU A 94 0.74 7.74 -9.87
N THR A 95 0.58 8.88 -10.55
CA THR A 95 1.12 10.18 -10.13
C THR A 95 0.34 10.72 -8.95
N TYR A 96 1.05 11.32 -7.99
CA TYR A 96 0.44 12.01 -6.87
C TYR A 96 1.27 13.22 -6.44
N THR A 97 0.62 14.13 -5.73
CA THR A 97 1.25 15.16 -4.93
C THR A 97 0.95 14.89 -3.46
N LEU A 98 1.93 15.14 -2.60
CA LEU A 98 1.76 15.09 -1.14
C LEU A 98 2.30 16.39 -0.57
N THR A 99 1.40 17.19 0.00
CA THR A 99 1.73 18.45 0.65
C THR A 99 1.40 18.37 2.13
N ILE A 100 2.34 18.77 2.97
CA ILE A 100 2.11 19.05 4.38
C ILE A 100 2.42 20.52 4.57
N PHE A 101 1.44 21.27 5.06
CA PHE A 101 1.61 22.68 5.34
C PHE A 101 0.77 23.07 6.55
N ARG A 102 1.41 23.75 7.51
CA ARG A 102 0.84 24.04 8.83
C ARG A 102 0.50 22.73 9.53
N GLU A 103 -0.77 22.46 9.75
CA GLU A 103 -1.27 21.33 10.53
C GLU A 103 -2.10 20.35 9.67
N MET A 104 -1.96 20.45 8.34
CA MET A 104 -2.75 19.67 7.38
C MET A 104 -1.85 18.92 6.41
N ALA A 105 -2.15 17.64 6.19
CA ALA A 105 -1.59 16.82 5.13
C ALA A 105 -2.63 16.61 4.02
N ILE A 106 -2.21 16.74 2.77
CA ILE A 106 -3.06 16.59 1.59
C ILE A 106 -2.34 15.70 0.59
N VAL A 107 -2.96 14.58 0.21
CA VAL A 107 -2.56 13.74 -0.92
C VAL A 107 -3.54 13.99 -2.06
N GLU A 108 -3.04 14.43 -3.21
CA GLU A 108 -3.86 14.64 -4.40
C GLU A 108 -3.37 13.77 -5.56
N ALA A 109 -4.30 13.28 -6.38
CA ALA A 109 -3.99 12.48 -7.55
C ALA A 109 -5.09 12.58 -8.61
N SER A 110 -4.81 12.11 -9.83
CA SER A 110 -5.82 11.95 -10.88
C SER A 110 -6.50 10.56 -10.86
N SER A 111 -6.09 9.67 -9.95
CA SER A 111 -6.56 8.28 -9.88
C SER A 111 -6.49 7.75 -8.46
N VAL A 112 -7.20 6.64 -8.20
CA VAL A 112 -7.11 5.91 -6.92
C VAL A 112 -5.72 5.32 -6.70
N TRP A 113 -5.02 4.96 -7.77
CA TRP A 113 -3.69 4.35 -7.71
C TRP A 113 -2.64 5.34 -7.22
N GLY A 114 -2.71 6.60 -7.68
CA GLY A 114 -1.84 7.67 -7.18
C GLY A 114 -2.04 7.91 -5.69
N LEU A 115 -3.31 7.94 -5.22
CA LEU A 115 -3.61 8.07 -3.79
C LEU A 115 -3.01 6.92 -2.96
N LEU A 116 -3.08 5.67 -3.44
CA LEU A 116 -2.44 4.54 -2.75
C LEU A 116 -0.92 4.72 -2.64
N ARG A 117 -0.26 5.27 -3.65
CA ARG A 117 1.19 5.55 -3.61
C ARG A 117 1.52 6.71 -2.67
N GLY A 118 0.69 7.75 -2.66
CA GLY A 118 0.82 8.87 -1.74
C GLY A 118 0.60 8.50 -0.28
N LEU A 119 -0.36 7.61 0.00
CA LEU A 119 -0.58 7.06 1.35
C LEU A 119 0.63 6.29 1.86
N GLU A 120 1.26 5.47 1.00
CA GLU A 120 2.51 4.77 1.37
C GLU A 120 3.60 5.79 1.72
N THR A 121 3.81 6.80 0.87
CA THR A 121 4.82 7.84 1.13
C THR A 121 4.52 8.64 2.39
N PHE A 122 3.25 9.00 2.64
CA PHE A 122 2.84 9.66 3.87
C PHE A 122 3.15 8.81 5.10
N SER A 123 2.93 7.49 5.03
CA SER A 123 3.26 6.58 6.13
C SER A 123 4.75 6.61 6.51
N GLN A 124 5.62 6.79 5.52
CA GLN A 124 7.07 6.82 5.68
C GLN A 124 7.59 8.18 6.21
N LEU A 125 6.79 9.24 6.12
CA LEU A 125 7.11 10.56 6.70
C LEU A 125 6.86 10.61 8.22
N ILE A 126 6.05 9.70 8.75
CA ILE A 126 5.81 9.61 10.18
C ILE A 126 6.93 8.79 10.83
N TYR A 127 7.63 9.36 11.79
CA TYR A 127 8.68 8.68 12.53
C TYR A 127 8.64 9.00 14.03
N ILE A 128 9.50 8.33 14.78
CA ILE A 128 9.68 8.55 16.22
C ILE A 128 10.96 9.36 16.41
N ASP A 129 10.88 10.52 17.07
CA ASP A 129 12.04 11.36 17.37
C ASP A 129 12.89 10.81 18.51
N GLU A 130 14.00 11.49 18.83
CA GLU A 130 14.90 11.11 19.93
C GLU A 130 14.23 11.18 21.30
N GLN A 131 13.12 11.91 21.41
CA GLN A 131 12.32 12.08 22.63
C GLN A 131 11.13 11.11 22.67
N ASN A 132 11.08 10.09 21.80
CA ASN A 132 10.00 9.10 21.70
C ASN A 132 8.61 9.68 21.40
N TYR A 133 8.52 10.84 20.74
CA TYR A 133 7.27 11.37 20.20
C TYR A 133 7.08 10.95 18.74
N VAL A 134 5.81 10.80 18.34
CA VAL A 134 5.46 10.67 16.92
C VAL A 134 5.51 12.04 16.28
N VAL A 135 6.31 12.16 15.24
CA VAL A 135 6.51 13.43 14.54
C VAL A 135 6.47 13.24 13.04
N ILE A 136 6.26 14.37 12.36
CA ILE A 136 6.33 14.52 10.91
C ILE A 136 6.83 15.92 10.59
N ASN A 137 7.49 16.12 9.46
CA ASN A 137 7.93 17.46 9.04
C ASN A 137 6.72 18.37 8.73
N SER A 138 6.78 19.64 9.16
CA SER A 138 5.65 20.58 9.10
C SER A 138 5.46 21.25 7.74
N SER A 139 6.49 21.25 6.91
CA SER A 139 6.43 21.69 5.52
C SER A 139 7.05 20.63 4.63
N VAL A 140 6.21 19.89 3.92
CA VAL A 140 6.61 18.88 2.93
C VAL A 140 5.91 19.19 1.62
N ASN A 141 6.65 19.14 0.52
CA ASN A 141 6.09 19.12 -0.82
C ASN A 141 6.76 17.99 -1.60
N ILE A 142 5.96 17.00 -2.00
CA ILE A 142 6.38 15.87 -2.81
C ILE A 142 5.53 15.84 -4.08
N ILE A 143 6.20 15.71 -5.22
CA ILE A 143 5.57 15.43 -6.51
C ILE A 143 6.24 14.16 -7.03
N ASP A 144 5.44 13.13 -7.28
CA ASP A 144 5.99 11.82 -7.55
C ASP A 144 5.20 11.06 -8.60
N SER A 145 5.93 10.26 -9.38
CA SER A 145 5.40 9.38 -10.41
C SER A 145 6.42 8.27 -10.70
N PRO A 146 5.94 7.07 -11.09
CA PRO A 146 6.84 5.99 -11.41
C PRO A 146 7.56 6.27 -12.75
N ARG A 147 8.87 6.00 -12.79
CA ARG A 147 9.63 6.02 -14.06
C ARG A 147 9.15 4.98 -15.07
N PHE A 148 8.68 3.82 -14.57
CA PHE A 148 8.21 2.71 -15.38
C PHE A 148 6.87 2.18 -14.83
N ASN A 149 5.94 1.90 -15.74
CA ASN A 149 4.58 1.45 -15.38
C ASN A 149 4.49 -0.04 -15.05
N HIS A 150 5.50 -0.84 -15.38
CA HIS A 150 5.55 -2.27 -15.07
C HIS A 150 6.66 -2.51 -14.05
N ARG A 151 6.28 -2.78 -12.79
CA ARG A 151 7.21 -2.99 -11.67
C ARG A 151 6.80 -4.27 -10.95
N GLY A 152 7.37 -5.38 -11.38
CA GLY A 152 6.87 -6.70 -11.03
C GLY A 152 7.79 -7.57 -10.18
N ILE A 153 7.17 -8.51 -9.47
CA ILE A 153 7.82 -9.70 -8.89
C ILE A 153 7.13 -10.92 -9.49
N MET A 154 7.94 -11.94 -9.82
CA MET A 154 7.46 -13.25 -10.19
C MET A 154 7.57 -14.20 -8.99
N LEU A 155 6.46 -14.84 -8.60
CA LEU A 155 6.51 -15.96 -7.66
C LEU A 155 6.17 -17.25 -8.41
N ASP A 156 7.10 -18.19 -8.32
CA ASP A 156 6.93 -19.56 -8.77
C ASP A 156 6.29 -20.37 -7.65
N THR A 157 5.08 -20.83 -7.92
CA THR A 157 4.29 -21.65 -7.00
C THR A 157 4.13 -23.10 -7.44
N ALA A 158 4.78 -23.47 -8.55
CA ALA A 158 4.76 -24.80 -9.11
C ALA A 158 5.94 -25.64 -8.63
N ARG A 159 7.13 -25.03 -8.49
CA ARG A 159 8.32 -25.72 -7.98
C ARG A 159 8.19 -26.04 -6.50
N HIS A 160 7.55 -25.15 -5.75
CA HIS A 160 7.11 -25.37 -4.37
C HIS A 160 5.78 -24.66 -4.15
N PHE A 161 4.83 -25.32 -3.48
CA PHE A 161 3.56 -24.71 -3.12
C PHE A 161 3.77 -23.58 -2.10
N LEU A 162 3.14 -22.42 -2.34
CA LEU A 162 3.15 -21.28 -1.41
C LEU A 162 1.73 -21.08 -0.86
N PRO A 163 1.51 -21.20 0.46
CA PRO A 163 0.19 -20.94 1.03
C PRO A 163 -0.31 -19.53 0.70
N VAL A 164 -1.62 -19.39 0.43
CA VAL A 164 -2.28 -18.10 0.12
C VAL A 164 -1.90 -16.97 1.10
N PRO A 165 -1.83 -17.19 2.43
CA PRO A 165 -1.39 -16.15 3.35
C PRO A 165 0.03 -15.61 3.07
N ILE A 166 0.94 -16.45 2.56
CA ILE A 166 2.29 -16.04 2.19
C ILE A 166 2.27 -15.21 0.90
N ILE A 167 1.44 -15.57 -0.08
CA ILE A 167 1.24 -14.78 -1.31
C ILE A 167 0.69 -13.39 -0.94
N LYS A 168 -0.35 -13.33 -0.09
CA LYS A 168 -0.95 -12.07 0.39
C LYS A 168 0.05 -11.20 1.15
N LYS A 169 0.93 -11.79 1.97
CA LYS A 169 2.02 -11.07 2.63
C LYS A 169 3.05 -10.52 1.64
N ASN A 170 3.36 -11.24 0.56
CA ASN A 170 4.21 -10.70 -0.50
C ASN A 170 3.53 -9.51 -1.21
N LEU A 171 2.23 -9.58 -1.46
CA LEU A 171 1.46 -8.45 -2.01
C LEU A 171 1.46 -7.22 -1.09
N ASP A 172 1.42 -7.42 0.24
CA ASP A 172 1.60 -6.33 1.21
C ASP A 172 2.99 -5.68 1.04
N ILE A 173 4.04 -6.49 1.03
CA ILE A 173 5.43 -6.01 0.87
C ILE A 173 5.62 -5.30 -0.47
N MET A 174 5.03 -5.82 -1.54
CA MET A 174 5.02 -5.19 -2.85
C MET A 174 4.40 -3.79 -2.79
N SER A 175 3.28 -3.64 -2.07
CA SER A 175 2.61 -2.35 -1.92
C SER A 175 3.48 -1.31 -1.21
N TYR A 176 4.20 -1.71 -0.16
CA TYR A 176 5.15 -0.84 0.56
C TYR A 176 6.31 -0.37 -0.36
N ASN A 177 6.70 -1.23 -1.30
CA ASN A 177 7.75 -0.93 -2.28
C ASN A 177 7.23 -0.29 -3.58
N LYS A 178 5.94 0.10 -3.61
CA LYS A 178 5.25 0.64 -4.80
C LYS A 178 5.37 -0.25 -6.05
N LEU A 179 5.53 -1.56 -5.88
CA LEU A 179 5.44 -2.55 -6.97
C LEU A 179 3.98 -2.74 -7.35
N ASN A 180 3.70 -3.02 -8.62
CA ASN A 180 2.34 -3.00 -9.16
C ASN A 180 2.00 -4.19 -10.07
N VAL A 181 2.91 -5.16 -10.23
CA VAL A 181 2.65 -6.39 -10.99
C VAL A 181 3.07 -7.60 -10.17
N PHE A 182 2.11 -8.47 -9.87
CA PHE A 182 2.35 -9.80 -9.37
C PHE A 182 2.27 -10.77 -10.55
N HIS A 183 3.43 -11.24 -11.00
CA HIS A 183 3.52 -12.29 -12.01
C HIS A 183 3.45 -13.64 -11.28
N TRP A 184 2.32 -14.31 -11.43
CA TRP A 184 2.05 -15.56 -10.73
C TRP A 184 2.30 -16.73 -11.67
N HIS A 185 3.49 -17.31 -11.55
CA HIS A 185 3.88 -18.53 -12.24
C HIS A 185 3.25 -19.71 -11.48
N LEU A 186 2.09 -20.15 -11.97
CA LEU A 186 1.14 -21.01 -11.26
C LEU A 186 1.45 -22.49 -11.42
N VAL A 187 1.96 -22.89 -12.58
CA VAL A 187 2.16 -24.30 -12.96
C VAL A 187 3.49 -24.49 -13.69
N ASP A 188 4.08 -25.67 -13.56
CA ASP A 188 5.30 -26.07 -14.25
C ASP A 188 5.43 -27.61 -14.20
N ASP A 189 6.55 -28.18 -14.64
CA ASP A 189 6.76 -29.63 -14.73
C ASP A 189 6.57 -30.35 -13.38
N GLN A 190 6.93 -29.70 -12.26
CA GLN A 190 6.94 -30.30 -10.93
C GLN A 190 5.55 -30.40 -10.31
N SER A 191 4.67 -29.42 -10.56
CA SER A 191 3.30 -29.48 -10.07
C SER A 191 2.32 -28.58 -10.81
N PHE A 192 1.05 -28.96 -10.75
CA PHE A 192 -0.11 -28.23 -11.27
C PHE A 192 -1.08 -27.89 -10.11
N PRO A 193 -0.80 -26.87 -9.29
CA PRO A 193 -1.65 -26.53 -8.14
C PRO A 193 -2.92 -25.76 -8.52
N PHE A 194 -3.03 -25.19 -9.72
CA PHE A 194 -4.21 -24.42 -10.14
C PHE A 194 -5.44 -25.31 -10.40
N GLU A 195 -6.54 -25.07 -9.69
CA GLU A 195 -7.80 -25.81 -9.90
C GLU A 195 -8.60 -25.24 -11.07
N SER A 196 -8.46 -25.89 -12.24
CA SER A 196 -9.32 -25.61 -13.39
C SER A 196 -10.72 -26.20 -13.20
N THR A 197 -11.76 -25.37 -13.32
CA THR A 197 -13.15 -25.82 -13.32
C THR A 197 -13.50 -26.66 -14.56
N SER A 198 -12.91 -26.34 -15.70
CA SER A 198 -13.11 -27.06 -16.97
C SER A 198 -12.30 -28.36 -17.04
N PHE A 199 -11.13 -28.40 -16.40
CA PHE A 199 -10.23 -29.57 -16.42
C PHE A 199 -9.77 -29.94 -14.99
N PRO A 200 -10.67 -30.46 -14.13
CA PRO A 200 -10.35 -30.73 -12.72
C PRO A 200 -9.25 -31.78 -12.52
N GLU A 201 -9.05 -32.65 -13.51
CA GLU A 201 -8.04 -33.71 -13.43
C GLU A 201 -6.59 -33.17 -13.45
N LEU A 202 -6.37 -31.93 -13.93
CA LEU A 202 -5.04 -31.32 -13.96
C LEU A 202 -4.49 -31.15 -12.54
N SER A 203 -5.23 -30.50 -11.65
CA SER A 203 -4.79 -30.36 -10.24
C SER A 203 -4.92 -31.64 -9.45
N ARG A 204 -5.97 -32.44 -9.66
CA ARG A 204 -6.16 -33.72 -8.95
C ARG A 204 -5.02 -34.71 -9.16
N LYS A 205 -4.33 -34.66 -10.31
CA LYS A 205 -3.21 -35.56 -10.64
C LYS A 205 -1.85 -34.87 -10.67
N GLY A 206 -1.83 -33.55 -10.84
CA GLY A 206 -0.60 -32.76 -10.98
C GLY A 206 -0.21 -31.97 -9.74
N ALA A 207 -1.09 -31.72 -8.77
CA ALA A 207 -0.71 -31.07 -7.52
C ALA A 207 0.14 -32.00 -6.65
N PHE A 208 1.01 -31.44 -5.81
CA PHE A 208 1.83 -32.22 -4.88
C PHE A 208 0.99 -33.03 -3.88
N SER A 209 -0.15 -32.47 -3.45
CA SER A 209 -1.13 -33.15 -2.61
C SER A 209 -2.51 -32.48 -2.80
N PRO A 210 -3.61 -33.11 -2.34
CA PRO A 210 -4.93 -32.48 -2.33
C PRO A 210 -5.00 -31.14 -1.58
N ASP A 211 -4.09 -30.91 -0.61
CA ASP A 211 -4.02 -29.67 0.17
C ASP A 211 -3.11 -28.60 -0.47
N HIS A 212 -2.41 -28.95 -1.55
CA HIS A 212 -1.49 -28.05 -2.28
C HIS A 212 -2.12 -27.57 -3.58
N VAL A 213 -3.32 -27.00 -3.48
CA VAL A 213 -4.16 -26.57 -4.60
C VAL A 213 -4.60 -25.12 -4.36
N TYR A 214 -4.65 -24.31 -5.42
CA TYR A 214 -5.32 -23.02 -5.42
C TYR A 214 -6.72 -23.18 -6.02
N THR A 215 -7.73 -23.11 -5.17
CA THR A 215 -9.13 -23.16 -5.59
C THR A 215 -9.54 -21.87 -6.30
N PRO A 216 -10.68 -21.84 -7.04
CA PRO A 216 -11.22 -20.60 -7.59
C PRO A 216 -11.44 -19.51 -6.53
N ALA A 217 -11.78 -19.89 -5.30
CA ALA A 217 -11.94 -18.95 -4.19
C ALA A 217 -10.59 -18.36 -3.74
N ASP A 218 -9.54 -19.18 -3.67
CA ASP A 218 -8.18 -18.72 -3.35
C ASP A 218 -7.66 -17.73 -4.39
N VAL A 219 -7.84 -18.05 -5.67
CA VAL A 219 -7.42 -17.19 -6.78
C VAL A 219 -8.18 -15.86 -6.73
N ALA A 220 -9.49 -15.88 -6.49
CA ALA A 220 -10.29 -14.67 -6.34
C ALA A 220 -9.85 -13.81 -5.15
N ASP A 221 -9.56 -14.43 -4.00
CA ASP A 221 -9.06 -13.73 -2.80
C ASP A 221 -7.68 -13.08 -3.06
N VAL A 222 -6.77 -13.78 -3.74
CA VAL A 222 -5.47 -13.21 -4.12
C VAL A 222 -5.63 -12.03 -5.08
N ILE A 223 -6.48 -12.15 -6.10
CA ILE A 223 -6.76 -11.07 -7.06
C ILE A 223 -7.35 -9.85 -6.36
N GLU A 224 -8.33 -10.05 -5.47
CA GLU A 224 -8.96 -8.94 -4.74
C GLU A 224 -7.98 -8.28 -3.77
N HIS A 225 -7.17 -9.07 -3.05
CA HIS A 225 -6.16 -8.54 -2.15
C HIS A 225 -5.10 -7.72 -2.90
N ALA A 226 -4.71 -8.14 -4.10
CA ALA A 226 -3.82 -7.40 -5.00
C ALA A 226 -4.48 -6.11 -5.53
N ARG A 227 -5.75 -6.18 -5.94
CA ARG A 227 -6.54 -5.05 -6.46
C ARG A 227 -6.62 -3.90 -5.45
N LEU A 228 -6.93 -4.22 -4.18
CA LEU A 228 -6.99 -3.25 -3.08
C LEU A 228 -5.64 -2.56 -2.76
N ARG A 229 -4.54 -3.04 -3.35
CA ARG A 229 -3.17 -2.48 -3.24
C ARG A 229 -2.67 -1.86 -4.54
N GLY A 230 -3.49 -1.84 -5.58
CA GLY A 230 -3.09 -1.41 -6.92
C GLY A 230 -2.00 -2.31 -7.50
N ILE A 231 -2.18 -3.64 -7.37
CA ILE A 231 -1.30 -4.65 -7.96
C ILE A 231 -2.09 -5.46 -8.98
N ARG A 232 -1.56 -5.56 -10.19
CA ARG A 232 -2.09 -6.42 -11.26
C ARG A 232 -1.64 -7.85 -11.01
N VAL A 233 -2.53 -8.83 -11.14
CA VAL A 233 -2.17 -10.24 -11.16
C VAL A 233 -2.07 -10.68 -12.62
N ILE A 234 -0.90 -11.16 -13.02
CA ILE A 234 -0.65 -11.72 -14.36
C ILE A 234 -0.37 -13.21 -14.16
N PRO A 235 -1.26 -14.11 -14.63
CA PRO A 235 -1.02 -15.55 -14.53
C PRO A 235 -0.07 -16.03 -15.65
N GLU A 236 0.78 -16.99 -15.32
CA GLU A 236 1.58 -17.83 -16.24
C GLU A 236 1.41 -19.31 -15.89
#